data_AF-A0A8T4SW08-F1
#
_entry.id   AF-A0A8T4SW08-F1
#
_cell.length_a   1.000
_cell.length_b   1.000
_cell.length_c   1.000
_cell.angle_alpha   90.00
_cell.angle_beta   90.00
_cell.angle_gamma   90.00
#
_symmetry.space_group_name_H-M   'P 1'
#
loop_
_entity.id
_entity.type
_entity.pdbx_description
1 polymer ?
#
loop_
_entity_poly.entity_id
_entity_poly.type
_entity_poly.pdbx_seq_one_letter_code
_entity_poly.pdbx_strand_id
1 'polypeptide(L)'
;MGLCIAAVLLWILPGTLAHDEVSAKTQFLNNPWVYTAPLWITVLGAVLEHYYVTSGKNKKTIQAAKKIFFIIIVVVTAFVSLAIFYTSIQSNIQSWSKGPVHWHADFEIWNCNKKLDMVDPQGFSNKVGTPVFHEHNDDRIHIEGDVMHQEDISLTNFFSVIGGKLDATSLVYPTIHGSVEMREGMRCNGKPAKLQIFVYTITNPDFTKKWTMTQEKMQDPAAYLLSPYSQVPAGDCIIVELSEEKAKTEHMCESYRIAMNKGELQWQ
;
A
#
# COMPACT_ATOMS: atom_id res chain seq x y z
N MET A 1 28.55 -28.38 11.18
CA MET A 1 28.77 -27.01 10.67
C MET A 1 27.79 -26.65 9.56
N GLY A 2 27.58 -27.48 8.53
CA GLY A 2 26.65 -27.19 7.42
C GLY A 2 25.18 -26.91 7.82
N LEU A 3 24.65 -27.61 8.83
CA LEU A 3 23.26 -27.42 9.30
C LEU A 3 23.02 -26.07 10.01
N CYS A 4 24.01 -25.54 10.74
CA CYS A 4 23.88 -24.24 11.41
C CYS A 4 23.94 -23.08 10.40
N ILE A 5 24.78 -23.19 9.37
CA ILE A 5 24.86 -22.18 8.31
C ILE A 5 23.56 -22.16 7.49
N ALA A 6 23.00 -23.33 7.17
CA ALA A 6 21.71 -23.43 6.49
C ALA A 6 20.55 -22.84 7.32
N ALA A 7 20.51 -23.09 8.64
CA ALA A 7 19.48 -22.56 9.53
C ALA A 7 19.57 -21.03 9.70
N VAL A 8 20.79 -20.47 9.77
CA VAL A 8 21.01 -19.03 9.81
C VAL A 8 20.61 -18.38 8.48
N LEU A 9 20.99 -18.98 7.33
CA LEU A 9 20.62 -18.46 6.01
C LEU A 9 19.10 -18.51 5.76
N LEU A 10 18.42 -19.59 6.17
CA LEU A 10 16.96 -19.71 6.09
C LEU A 10 16.20 -18.69 6.96
N TRP A 11 16.86 -18.09 7.96
CA TRP A 11 16.28 -17.07 8.84
C TRP A 11 16.60 -15.64 8.42
N ILE A 12 17.72 -15.41 7.73
CA ILE A 12 18.05 -14.08 7.16
C ILE A 12 17.19 -13.81 5.91
N LEU A 13 16.94 -14.85 5.10
CA LEU A 13 16.23 -14.73 3.83
C LEU A 13 14.82 -14.10 3.91
N PRO A 14 13.96 -14.42 4.90
CA PRO A 14 12.64 -13.80 5.01
C PRO A 14 12.73 -12.29 5.28
N GLY A 15 13.70 -11.86 6.11
CA GLY A 15 13.88 -10.44 6.46
C GLY A 15 14.46 -9.60 5.32
N THR A 16 15.26 -10.21 4.43
CA THR A 16 15.84 -9.55 3.25
C THR A 16 14.98 -9.67 1.99
N LEU A 17 13.89 -10.44 2.02
CA LEU A 17 12.95 -10.58 0.90
C LEU A 17 11.59 -9.96 1.20
N ALA A 18 11.26 -9.68 2.47
CA ALA A 18 10.08 -8.93 2.87
C ALA A 18 10.29 -7.40 2.81
N HIS A 19 11.18 -6.91 1.94
CA HIS A 19 11.29 -5.48 1.70
C HIS A 19 9.98 -5.00 1.04
N ASP A 20 9.34 -4.05 1.71
CA ASP A 20 8.24 -3.17 1.25
C ASP A 20 6.79 -3.57 1.50
N GLU A 21 6.48 -4.80 1.93
CA GLU A 21 5.09 -5.21 2.29
C GLU A 21 4.83 -5.42 3.78
N VAL A 22 5.78 -5.04 4.65
CA VAL A 22 5.46 -4.89 6.08
C VAL A 22 4.70 -3.57 6.26
N SER A 23 3.48 -3.50 5.70
CA SER A 23 2.41 -2.65 6.21
C SER A 23 2.41 -2.79 7.73
N ALA A 24 2.17 -1.69 8.44
CA ALA A 24 2.29 -1.47 9.88
C ALA A 24 1.53 -2.50 10.76
N LYS A 25 1.83 -3.79 10.58
CA LYS A 25 1.28 -4.92 11.28
C LYS A 25 1.87 -4.85 12.66
N THR A 26 1.07 -4.27 13.54
CA THR A 26 1.12 -4.34 15.00
C THR A 26 2.48 -3.99 15.63
N GLN A 27 2.46 -3.05 16.57
CA GLN A 27 3.59 -2.74 17.47
C GLN A 27 4.25 -3.99 18.09
N PHE A 28 3.53 -5.11 18.17
CA PHE A 28 4.05 -6.42 18.56
C PHE A 28 5.16 -6.94 17.64
N LEU A 29 5.00 -6.88 16.31
CA LEU A 29 6.04 -7.28 15.37
C LEU A 29 7.14 -6.22 15.25
N ASN A 30 6.81 -4.95 15.45
CA ASN A 30 7.84 -3.90 15.51
C ASN A 30 8.74 -4.01 16.75
N ASN A 31 8.43 -4.90 17.69
CA ASN A 31 9.33 -5.24 18.77
C ASN A 31 10.46 -6.14 18.24
N PRO A 32 11.73 -5.66 18.19
CA PRO A 32 12.83 -6.43 17.64
C PRO A 32 13.03 -7.76 18.37
N TRP A 33 12.59 -7.89 19.62
CA TRP A 33 12.66 -9.12 20.38
C TRP A 33 11.84 -10.26 19.77
N VAL A 34 10.72 -9.97 19.09
CA VAL A 34 9.88 -11.02 18.47
C VAL A 34 10.61 -11.74 17.35
N TYR A 35 11.41 -11.02 16.57
CA TYR A 35 12.21 -11.60 15.48
C TYR A 35 13.60 -12.07 15.92
N THR A 36 14.22 -11.37 16.87
CA THR A 36 15.59 -11.69 17.30
C THR A 36 15.64 -12.78 18.37
N ALA A 37 14.61 -12.95 19.21
CA ALA A 37 14.63 -13.99 20.23
C ALA A 37 14.67 -15.41 19.66
N PRO A 38 13.88 -15.79 18.62
CA PRO A 38 14.03 -17.10 17.99
C PRO A 38 15.42 -17.32 17.37
N LEU A 39 16.01 -16.27 16.78
CA LEU A 39 17.38 -16.32 16.27
C LEU A 39 18.39 -16.57 17.40
N TRP A 40 18.30 -15.83 18.51
CA TRP A 40 19.20 -16.04 19.65
C TRP A 40 19.01 -17.41 20.29
N ILE A 41 17.78 -17.94 20.36
CA ILE A 41 17.48 -19.29 20.86
C ILE A 41 18.12 -20.36 19.96
N THR A 42 18.05 -20.20 18.64
CA THR A 42 18.68 -21.15 17.70
C THR A 42 20.20 -21.09 17.76
N VAL A 43 20.79 -19.90 17.87
CA VAL A 43 22.25 -19.72 18.06
C VAL A 43 22.71 -20.35 19.39
N LEU A 44 22.04 -20.05 20.51
CA LEU A 44 22.32 -20.65 21.81
C LEU A 44 22.21 -22.18 21.76
N GLY A 45 21.18 -22.68 21.10
CA GLY A 45 20.97 -24.10 20.84
C GLY A 45 22.14 -24.78 20.15
N ALA A 46 22.61 -24.18 19.06
CA ALA A 46 23.76 -24.68 18.30
C ALA A 46 25.06 -24.67 19.12
N VAL A 47 25.30 -23.60 19.90
CA VAL A 47 26.46 -23.48 20.80
C VAL A 47 26.40 -24.55 21.89
N LEU A 48 25.23 -24.77 22.50
CA LEU A 48 25.04 -25.79 23.53
C LEU A 48 25.22 -27.20 22.97
N GLU A 49 24.70 -27.49 21.77
CA GLU A 49 24.92 -28.78 21.12
C GLU A 49 26.41 -29.02 20.87
N HIS A 50 27.13 -28.02 20.35
CA HIS A 50 28.58 -28.12 20.13
C HIS A 50 29.34 -28.40 21.42
N TYR A 51 29.04 -27.66 22.49
CA TYR A 51 29.64 -27.86 23.82
C TYR A 51 29.34 -29.26 24.40
N TYR A 52 28.12 -29.76 24.23
CA TYR A 52 27.75 -31.11 24.69
C TYR A 52 28.49 -32.20 23.93
N VAL A 53 28.74 -32.01 22.64
CA VAL A 53 29.52 -32.95 21.82
C VAL A 53 31.00 -32.95 22.20
N THR A 54 31.59 -31.78 22.46
CA THR A 54 33.02 -31.66 22.79
C THR A 54 33.37 -32.03 24.24
N SER A 55 32.42 -31.94 25.17
CA SER A 55 32.65 -32.23 26.60
C SER A 55 32.72 -33.73 26.98
N GLY A 56 32.72 -34.66 26.01
CA GLY A 56 32.90 -36.09 26.28
C GLY A 56 31.75 -36.76 27.05
N LYS A 57 30.57 -36.14 27.09
CA LYS A 57 29.40 -36.70 27.81
C LYS A 57 28.86 -37.97 27.15
N ASN A 58 28.23 -38.82 27.97
CA ASN A 58 27.57 -40.06 27.53
C ASN A 58 26.54 -39.80 26.42
N LYS A 59 26.51 -40.67 25.39
CA LYS A 59 25.53 -40.69 24.28
C LYS A 59 24.07 -40.53 24.75
N LYS A 60 23.66 -41.13 25.87
CA LYS A 60 22.30 -40.99 26.41
C LYS A 60 21.97 -39.54 26.79
N THR A 61 22.91 -38.85 27.44
CA THR A 61 22.75 -37.44 27.83
C THR A 61 22.68 -36.54 26.59
N ILE A 62 23.49 -36.80 25.58
CA ILE A 62 23.46 -36.07 24.31
C ILE A 62 22.10 -36.26 23.61
N GLN A 63 21.59 -37.49 23.53
CA GLN A 63 20.28 -37.76 22.92
C GLN A 63 19.13 -37.07 23.68
N ALA A 64 19.18 -37.05 25.01
CA ALA A 64 18.20 -36.33 25.81
C ALA A 64 18.25 -34.82 25.55
N ALA A 65 19.45 -34.23 25.52
CA ALA A 65 19.63 -32.81 25.20
C ALA A 65 19.10 -32.45 23.81
N LYS A 66 19.35 -33.28 22.79
CA LYS A 66 18.81 -33.09 21.43
C LYS A 66 17.29 -33.11 21.39
N LYS A 67 16.66 -34.06 22.10
CA LYS A 67 15.20 -34.12 22.19
C LYS A 67 14.62 -32.88 22.87
N ILE A 68 15.21 -32.44 23.98
CA ILE A 68 14.79 -31.21 24.68
C ILE A 68 14.93 -30.00 23.76
N PHE A 69 16.07 -29.88 23.07
CA PHE A 69 16.30 -28.78 22.14
C PHE A 69 15.29 -28.76 20.99
N PHE A 70 15.01 -29.92 20.39
CA PHE A 70 13.98 -30.04 19.36
C PHE A 70 12.59 -29.65 19.87
N ILE A 71 12.22 -30.08 21.08
CA ILE A 71 10.96 -29.68 21.72
C ILE A 71 10.90 -28.16 21.91
N ILE A 72 11.98 -27.53 22.36
CA ILE A 72 12.04 -26.06 22.50
C ILE A 72 11.81 -25.37 21.15
N ILE A 73 12.47 -25.81 20.08
CA ILE A 73 12.25 -25.26 18.74
C ILE A 73 10.78 -25.37 18.33
N VAL A 74 10.18 -26.56 18.51
CA VAL A 74 8.77 -26.80 18.17
C VAL A 74 7.85 -25.88 18.97
N VAL A 75 8.07 -25.76 20.28
CA VAL A 75 7.27 -24.91 21.18
C VAL A 75 7.39 -23.43 20.78
N VAL A 76 8.59 -22.93 20.54
CA VAL A 76 8.82 -21.53 20.13
C VAL A 76 8.19 -21.26 18.77
N THR A 77 8.36 -22.15 17.80
CA THR A 77 7.77 -21.99 16.46
C THR A 77 6.25 -22.00 16.51
N ALA A 78 5.65 -22.93 17.27
CA ALA A 78 4.21 -23.00 17.47
C ALA A 78 3.68 -21.74 18.17
N PHE A 79 4.38 -21.26 19.20
CA PHE A 79 4.02 -20.03 19.90
C PHE A 79 4.05 -18.79 18.99
N VAL A 80 5.13 -18.59 18.22
CA VAL A 80 5.24 -17.47 17.26
C VAL A 80 4.15 -17.56 16.20
N SER A 81 3.89 -18.76 15.68
CA SER A 81 2.82 -18.98 14.68
C SER A 81 1.43 -18.64 15.24
N LEU A 82 1.13 -19.08 16.47
CA LEU A 82 -0.12 -18.73 17.15
C LEU A 82 -0.23 -17.24 17.44
N ALA A 83 0.87 -16.58 17.80
CA ALA A 83 0.90 -15.14 18.00
C ALA A 83 0.64 -14.36 16.69
N ILE A 84 1.25 -14.75 15.57
CA ILE A 84 1.00 -14.17 14.24
C ILE A 84 -0.46 -14.40 13.82
N PHE A 85 -0.97 -15.62 14.01
CA PHE A 85 -2.37 -15.95 13.72
C PHE A 85 -3.34 -15.09 14.54
N TYR A 86 -3.11 -14.99 15.85
CA TYR A 86 -3.94 -14.18 16.75
C TYR A 86 -3.91 -12.69 16.39
N THR A 87 -2.72 -12.13 16.16
CA THR A 87 -2.56 -10.72 15.78
C THR A 87 -3.16 -10.40 14.42
N SER A 88 -3.08 -11.32 13.46
CA SER A 88 -3.73 -11.16 12.15
C SER A 88 -5.26 -11.14 12.28
N ILE A 89 -5.84 -12.03 13.09
CA ILE A 89 -7.29 -12.01 13.37
C ILE A 89 -7.69 -10.69 14.04
N GLN A 90 -6.93 -10.25 15.04
CA GLN A 90 -7.20 -8.99 15.73
C GLN A 90 -7.13 -7.79 14.77
N SER A 91 -6.12 -7.72 13.89
CA SER A 91 -6.00 -6.69 12.85
C SER A 91 -7.21 -6.68 11.92
N ASN A 92 -7.63 -7.85 11.43
CA ASN A 92 -8.80 -7.97 10.57
C ASN A 92 -10.09 -7.56 11.29
N ILE A 93 -10.26 -7.85 12.58
CA ILE A 93 -11.46 -7.44 13.32
C ILE A 93 -11.48 -5.92 13.56
N GLN A 94 -10.32 -5.35 13.93
CA GLN A 94 -10.18 -3.94 14.32
C GLN A 94 -10.14 -2.99 13.14
N SER A 95 -9.55 -3.40 12.01
CA SER A 95 -9.50 -2.60 10.78
C SER A 95 -10.88 -2.24 10.28
N TRP A 96 -10.99 -1.08 9.63
CA TRP A 96 -12.18 -0.65 8.93
C TRP A 96 -12.45 -1.54 7.71
N SER A 97 -11.40 -1.88 6.95
CA SER A 97 -11.48 -2.74 5.76
C SER A 97 -11.80 -4.21 6.04
N LYS A 98 -11.75 -4.63 7.31
CA LYS A 98 -11.93 -6.02 7.76
C LYS A 98 -10.89 -7.01 7.23
N GLY A 99 -9.68 -6.52 6.99
CA GLY A 99 -8.53 -7.27 6.48
C GLY A 99 -7.79 -6.53 5.37
N PRO A 100 -6.80 -7.19 4.75
CA PRO A 100 -5.96 -6.53 3.77
C PRO A 100 -6.73 -6.30 2.47
N VAL A 101 -6.56 -5.11 1.91
CA VAL A 101 -7.14 -4.71 0.64
C VAL A 101 -6.06 -4.45 -0.39
N HIS A 102 -6.47 -4.40 -1.65
CA HIS A 102 -5.63 -3.98 -2.77
C HIS A 102 -6.58 -3.25 -3.72
N TRP A 103 -6.80 -1.97 -3.48
CA TRP A 103 -7.71 -1.15 -4.28
C TRP A 103 -6.93 -0.14 -5.11
N HIS A 104 -7.50 0.21 -6.25
CA HIS A 104 -6.92 1.14 -7.20
C HIS A 104 -7.92 2.25 -7.53
N ALA A 105 -7.39 3.46 -7.75
CA ALA A 105 -8.08 4.52 -8.48
C ALA A 105 -7.08 5.19 -9.42
N ASP A 106 -7.43 5.38 -10.68
CA ASP A 106 -6.57 6.12 -11.60
C ASP A 106 -6.79 7.63 -11.39
N PHE A 107 -5.79 8.46 -11.66
CA PHE A 107 -5.95 9.91 -11.53
C PHE A 107 -5.16 10.69 -12.58
N GLU A 108 -5.60 11.91 -12.87
CA GLU A 108 -4.85 12.87 -13.67
C GLU A 108 -4.99 14.29 -13.12
N ILE A 109 -3.89 15.04 -13.15
CA ILE A 109 -3.83 16.44 -12.70
C ILE A 109 -3.59 17.34 -13.90
N TRP A 110 -4.44 18.37 -14.07
CA TRP A 110 -4.38 19.28 -15.20
C TRP A 110 -4.30 20.74 -14.76
N ASN A 111 -3.31 21.47 -15.27
CA ASN A 111 -3.16 22.91 -15.04
C ASN A 111 -3.34 23.67 -16.34
N CYS A 112 -4.47 24.35 -16.53
CA CYS A 112 -4.82 25.07 -17.75
C CYS A 112 -4.66 24.21 -19.02
N ASN A 113 -5.25 23.01 -19.04
CA ASN A 113 -5.19 22.01 -20.11
C ASN A 113 -3.80 21.39 -20.35
N LYS A 114 -2.85 21.57 -19.43
CA LYS A 114 -1.58 20.85 -19.43
C LYS A 114 -1.59 19.80 -18.33
N LYS A 115 -1.48 18.51 -18.70
CA LYS A 115 -1.29 17.42 -17.74
C LYS A 115 0.02 17.64 -16.97
N LEU A 116 -0.02 17.44 -15.66
CA LEU A 116 1.13 17.46 -14.77
C LEU A 116 1.50 16.02 -14.41
N ASP A 117 2.78 15.71 -14.51
CA ASP A 117 3.32 14.42 -14.07
C ASP A 117 3.78 14.52 -12.61
N MET A 118 3.53 13.46 -11.83
CA MET A 118 3.92 13.39 -10.43
C MET A 118 5.45 13.27 -10.30
N VAL A 119 5.98 13.57 -9.12
CA VAL A 119 7.37 13.23 -8.78
C VAL A 119 7.61 11.72 -8.85
N ASP A 120 8.72 11.31 -9.48
CA ASP A 120 9.15 9.91 -9.51
C ASP A 120 9.62 9.45 -8.11
N PRO A 121 9.41 8.17 -7.74
CA PRO A 121 10.03 7.57 -6.55
C PRO A 121 11.54 7.78 -6.53
N GLN A 122 12.11 8.03 -5.34
CA GLN A 122 13.55 8.28 -5.15
C GLN A 122 14.19 7.23 -4.24
N GLY A 123 15.48 6.97 -4.44
CA GLY A 123 16.27 6.09 -3.59
C GLY A 123 15.97 4.60 -3.81
N PHE A 124 15.73 3.85 -2.74
CA PHE A 124 15.41 2.41 -2.78
C PHE A 124 13.91 2.12 -2.84
N SER A 125 13.06 3.14 -2.65
CA SER A 125 11.60 3.00 -2.70
C SER A 125 11.13 3.06 -4.16
N ASN A 126 10.21 2.16 -4.53
CA ASN A 126 9.45 2.23 -5.77
C ASN A 126 8.06 2.88 -5.59
N LYS A 127 7.83 3.53 -4.43
CA LYS A 127 6.57 4.14 -4.02
C LYS A 127 6.77 5.61 -3.67
N VAL A 128 5.78 6.44 -4.00
CA VAL A 128 5.59 7.77 -3.42
C VAL A 128 4.35 7.74 -2.52
N GLY A 129 4.51 8.01 -1.23
CA GLY A 129 3.43 7.92 -0.24
C GLY A 129 3.80 7.05 0.97
N THR A 130 2.79 6.40 1.54
CA THR A 130 2.92 5.48 2.69
C THR A 130 2.84 4.02 2.24
N PRO A 131 3.23 3.03 3.08
CA PRO A 131 3.08 1.62 2.75
C PRO A 131 1.64 1.21 2.39
N VAL A 132 0.63 1.86 3.00
CA VAL A 132 -0.79 1.55 2.75
C VAL A 132 -1.38 2.39 1.62
N PHE A 133 -0.88 3.60 1.40
CA PHE A 133 -1.48 4.55 0.46
C PHE A 133 -0.40 5.28 -0.34
N HIS A 134 -0.26 4.93 -1.62
CA HIS A 134 0.89 5.33 -2.46
C HIS A 134 0.58 5.27 -3.96
N GLU A 135 1.58 5.59 -4.76
CA GLU A 135 1.59 5.57 -6.23
C GLU A 135 2.94 5.01 -6.72
N HIS A 136 2.96 4.38 -7.91
CA HIS A 136 4.07 3.57 -8.45
C HIS A 136 4.70 4.10 -9.76
N ASN A 137 4.56 5.40 -10.05
CA ASN A 137 4.80 6.04 -11.35
C ASN A 137 3.95 5.48 -12.50
N ASP A 138 2.67 5.26 -12.23
CA ASP A 138 1.67 4.71 -13.16
C ASP A 138 0.34 5.50 -13.18
N ASP A 139 0.32 6.71 -12.61
CA ASP A 139 -0.86 7.58 -12.52
C ASP A 139 -2.04 6.90 -11.78
N ARG A 140 -1.71 6.03 -10.81
CA ARG A 140 -2.67 5.26 -10.04
C ARG A 140 -2.44 5.37 -8.55
N ILE A 141 -3.51 5.60 -7.82
CA ILE A 141 -3.56 5.51 -6.38
C ILE A 141 -3.73 4.06 -5.96
N HIS A 142 -2.84 3.57 -5.11
CA HIS A 142 -2.84 2.24 -4.52
C HIS A 142 -3.22 2.30 -3.05
N ILE A 143 -4.24 1.52 -2.66
CA ILE A 143 -4.54 1.22 -1.25
C ILE A 143 -4.21 -0.25 -1.01
N GLU A 144 -3.15 -0.54 -0.26
CA GLU A 144 -2.62 -1.89 -0.05
C GLU A 144 -2.43 -2.23 1.44
N GLY A 145 -3.06 -3.31 1.91
CA GLY A 145 -2.96 -3.78 3.29
C GLY A 145 -4.17 -3.41 4.16
N ASP A 146 -3.99 -3.41 5.48
CA ASP A 146 -5.10 -3.22 6.43
C ASP A 146 -5.41 -1.72 6.59
N VAL A 147 -6.64 -1.29 6.28
CA VAL A 147 -7.08 0.10 6.49
C VAL A 147 -7.67 0.23 7.88
N MET A 148 -6.96 0.94 8.77
CA MET A 148 -7.38 1.09 10.16
C MET A 148 -8.52 2.09 10.30
N HIS A 149 -8.40 3.24 9.64
CA HIS A 149 -9.38 4.31 9.67
C HIS A 149 -9.79 4.70 8.24
N GLN A 150 -11.06 5.07 8.07
CA GLN A 150 -11.64 5.38 6.76
C GLN A 150 -11.04 6.68 6.18
N GLU A 151 -10.74 7.63 7.05
CA GLU A 151 -10.11 8.92 6.74
C GLU A 151 -8.68 8.78 6.18
N ASP A 152 -7.98 7.69 6.51
CA ASP A 152 -6.61 7.41 6.04
C ASP A 152 -6.56 7.18 4.52
N ILE A 153 -7.69 6.86 3.89
CA ILE A 153 -7.81 6.61 2.45
C ILE A 153 -8.63 7.66 1.70
N SER A 154 -8.84 8.83 2.33
CA SER A 154 -9.50 9.96 1.67
C SER A 154 -8.62 10.59 0.58
N LEU A 155 -9.23 11.20 -0.42
CA LEU A 155 -8.50 11.89 -1.50
C LEU A 155 -7.61 13.03 -0.97
N THR A 156 -8.09 13.80 0.01
CA THR A 156 -7.26 14.80 0.68
C THR A 156 -6.04 14.18 1.36
N ASN A 157 -6.19 13.03 2.03
CA ASN A 157 -5.06 12.36 2.65
C ASN A 157 -4.08 11.82 1.61
N PHE A 158 -4.54 11.37 0.44
CA PHE A 158 -3.66 10.94 -0.65
C PHE A 158 -2.68 12.05 -1.02
N PHE A 159 -3.20 13.25 -1.31
CA PHE A 159 -2.35 14.38 -1.67
C PHE A 159 -1.40 14.78 -0.54
N SER A 160 -1.82 14.65 0.72
CA SER A 160 -0.96 14.87 1.89
C SER A 160 0.22 13.89 1.92
N VAL A 161 -0.03 12.58 1.77
CA VAL A 161 1.01 11.55 1.92
C VAL A 161 2.02 11.54 0.78
N ILE A 162 1.65 11.98 -0.42
CA ILE A 162 2.60 12.14 -1.53
C ILE A 162 3.45 13.42 -1.42
N GLY A 163 3.25 14.25 -0.38
CA GLY A 163 3.98 15.50 -0.16
C GLY A 163 3.31 16.75 -0.75
N GLY A 164 2.05 16.64 -1.14
CA GLY A 164 1.20 17.73 -1.59
C GLY A 164 0.19 18.16 -0.52
N LYS A 165 -0.88 18.82 -0.98
CA LYS A 165 -2.03 19.22 -0.14
C LYS A 165 -3.24 19.49 -1.03
N LEU A 166 -4.41 18.96 -0.67
CA LEU A 166 -5.67 19.29 -1.34
C LEU A 166 -6.65 19.90 -0.34
N ASP A 167 -7.08 21.13 -0.62
CA ASP A 167 -8.16 21.84 0.07
C ASP A 167 -9.27 22.20 -0.93
N ALA A 168 -10.37 22.77 -0.45
CA ALA A 168 -11.53 23.13 -1.28
C ALA A 168 -11.22 24.06 -2.47
N THR A 169 -10.18 24.92 -2.36
CA THR A 169 -9.87 25.95 -3.35
C THR A 169 -8.43 25.90 -3.85
N SER A 170 -7.63 24.94 -3.39
CA SER A 170 -6.21 24.84 -3.76
C SER A 170 -5.68 23.41 -3.73
N LEU A 171 -4.76 23.13 -4.65
CA LEU A 171 -3.98 21.90 -4.72
C LEU A 171 -2.49 22.27 -4.79
N VAL A 172 -1.69 21.77 -3.85
CA VAL A 172 -0.23 21.70 -3.96
C VAL A 172 0.11 20.30 -4.44
N TYR A 173 0.73 20.20 -5.62
CA TYR A 173 1.02 18.93 -6.27
C TYR A 173 2.54 18.77 -6.52
N PRO A 174 3.18 17.71 -6.00
CA PRO A 174 4.60 17.46 -6.21
C PRO A 174 4.84 16.88 -7.61
N THR A 175 5.61 17.61 -8.44
CA THR A 175 5.96 17.19 -9.80
C THR A 175 7.46 16.90 -9.92
N ILE A 176 7.87 16.30 -11.04
CA ILE A 176 9.29 16.11 -11.40
C ILE A 176 10.11 17.43 -11.43
N HIS A 177 9.45 18.59 -11.53
CA HIS A 177 10.10 19.91 -11.59
C HIS A 177 9.93 20.72 -10.29
N GLY A 178 9.49 20.06 -9.21
CA GLY A 178 9.17 20.69 -7.93
C GLY A 178 7.66 20.80 -7.69
N SER A 179 7.28 21.43 -6.59
CA SER A 179 5.87 21.58 -6.23
C SER A 179 5.18 22.66 -7.06
N VAL A 180 4.01 22.34 -7.62
CA VAL A 180 3.13 23.26 -8.33
C VAL A 180 1.93 23.57 -7.43
N GLU A 181 1.67 24.85 -7.18
CA GLU A 181 0.45 25.31 -6.50
C GLU A 181 -0.58 25.72 -7.55
N MET A 182 -1.77 25.11 -7.48
CA MET A 182 -2.96 25.47 -8.25
C MET A 182 -3.99 26.01 -7.27
N ARG A 183 -4.50 27.22 -7.50
CA ARG A 183 -5.50 27.84 -6.61
C ARG A 183 -6.55 28.60 -7.40
N GLU A 184 -7.75 28.68 -6.84
CA GLU A 184 -8.82 29.49 -7.40
C GLU A 184 -8.39 30.95 -7.62
N GLY A 185 -8.88 31.55 -8.71
CA GLY A 185 -8.56 32.93 -9.08
C GLY A 185 -7.25 33.10 -9.86
N MET A 186 -6.44 32.04 -9.99
CA MET A 186 -5.39 31.99 -11.04
C MET A 186 -6.02 32.15 -12.42
N ARG A 187 -5.20 32.54 -13.40
CA ARG A 187 -5.69 32.77 -14.77
C ARG A 187 -5.23 31.67 -15.72
N CYS A 188 -6.17 31.06 -16.43
CA CYS A 188 -5.91 30.24 -17.59
C CYS A 188 -6.30 31.03 -18.85
N ASN A 189 -5.37 31.24 -19.78
CA ASN A 189 -5.60 31.98 -21.02
C ASN A 189 -6.25 33.37 -20.80
N GLY A 190 -5.83 34.06 -19.73
CA GLY A 190 -6.34 35.39 -19.38
C GLY A 190 -7.68 35.41 -18.64
N LYS A 191 -8.37 34.28 -18.50
CA LYS A 191 -9.64 34.16 -17.76
C LYS A 191 -9.43 33.58 -16.36
N PRO A 192 -10.24 33.98 -15.36
CA PRO A 192 -10.20 33.36 -14.04
C PRO A 192 -10.50 31.85 -14.11
N ALA A 193 -9.72 31.06 -13.40
CA ALA A 193 -9.85 29.62 -13.29
C ALA A 193 -10.32 29.21 -11.90
N LYS A 194 -11.02 28.07 -11.83
CA LYS A 194 -11.42 27.38 -10.61
C LYS A 194 -10.76 26.02 -10.54
N LEU A 195 -10.41 25.60 -9.33
CA LEU A 195 -10.00 24.22 -9.07
C LEU A 195 -11.26 23.36 -9.03
N GLN A 196 -11.31 22.30 -9.84
CA GLN A 196 -12.48 21.45 -9.99
C GLN A 196 -12.03 19.99 -10.00
N ILE A 197 -12.83 19.13 -9.37
CA ILE A 197 -12.56 17.70 -9.31
C ILE A 197 -13.74 16.97 -9.94
N PHE A 198 -13.43 16.08 -10.87
CA PHE A 198 -14.39 15.22 -11.54
C PHE A 198 -14.02 13.77 -11.30
N VAL A 199 -15.02 12.93 -11.10
CA VAL A 199 -14.83 11.49 -10.89
C VAL A 199 -15.63 10.75 -11.92
N TYR A 200 -14.98 9.79 -12.57
CA TYR A 200 -15.65 8.73 -13.32
C TYR A 200 -15.72 7.48 -12.46
N THR A 201 -16.91 6.96 -12.19
CA THR A 201 -17.09 5.76 -11.35
C THR A 201 -17.73 4.64 -12.15
N ILE A 202 -17.18 3.43 -12.05
CA ILE A 202 -17.78 2.23 -12.64
C ILE A 202 -18.97 1.79 -11.79
N THR A 203 -20.17 1.67 -12.40
CA THR A 203 -21.42 1.42 -11.66
C THR A 203 -21.85 -0.05 -11.63
N ASN A 204 -21.29 -0.90 -12.48
CA ASN A 204 -21.62 -2.33 -12.57
C ASN A 204 -20.36 -3.22 -12.80
N PRO A 205 -19.35 -3.15 -11.91
CA PRO A 205 -18.14 -3.93 -12.10
C PRO A 205 -18.44 -5.43 -12.04
N ASP A 206 -18.15 -6.12 -13.14
CA ASP A 206 -18.36 -7.55 -13.33
C ASP A 206 -17.20 -8.23 -14.06
N PHE A 207 -17.21 -9.56 -14.10
CA PHE A 207 -16.18 -10.32 -14.83
C PHE A 207 -16.35 -10.29 -16.35
N THR A 208 -17.49 -9.83 -16.87
CA THR A 208 -17.78 -9.83 -18.31
C THR A 208 -17.23 -8.61 -19.03
N LYS A 209 -16.78 -7.59 -18.28
CA LYS A 209 -16.22 -6.35 -18.80
C LYS A 209 -17.19 -5.64 -19.75
N LYS A 210 -18.46 -5.60 -19.35
CA LYS A 210 -19.50 -4.77 -19.99
C LYS A 210 -19.91 -3.68 -19.02
N TRP A 211 -18.93 -2.90 -18.64
CA TRP A 211 -19.08 -1.93 -17.58
C TRP A 211 -19.74 -0.65 -18.09
N THR A 212 -20.44 0.02 -17.20
CA THR A 212 -21.03 1.33 -17.36
C THR A 212 -20.38 2.27 -16.37
N MET A 213 -20.24 3.53 -16.77
CA MET A 213 -19.71 4.57 -15.90
C MET A 213 -20.60 5.80 -15.89
N THR A 214 -20.50 6.54 -14.79
CA THR A 214 -21.02 7.89 -14.62
C THR A 214 -19.88 8.87 -14.42
N GLN A 215 -20.16 10.15 -14.66
CA GLN A 215 -19.23 11.24 -14.32
C GLN A 215 -19.94 12.21 -13.37
N GLU A 216 -19.28 12.57 -12.28
CA GLU A 216 -19.76 13.53 -11.31
C GLU A 216 -18.72 14.63 -11.05
N LYS A 217 -19.18 15.88 -10.86
CA LYS A 217 -18.37 16.97 -10.33
C LYS A 217 -18.44 16.94 -8.82
N MET A 218 -17.31 16.61 -8.19
CA MET A 218 -17.19 16.45 -6.75
C MET A 218 -17.40 17.78 -6.02
N GLN A 219 -18.18 17.75 -4.94
CA GLN A 219 -18.45 18.93 -4.09
C GLN A 219 -17.58 18.95 -2.82
N ASP A 220 -17.26 17.78 -2.27
CA ASP A 220 -16.49 17.63 -1.03
C ASP A 220 -15.35 16.61 -1.20
N PRO A 221 -14.14 17.07 -1.54
CA PRO A 221 -12.98 16.19 -1.70
C PRO A 221 -12.46 15.57 -0.41
N ALA A 222 -12.73 16.19 0.74
CA ALA A 222 -12.28 15.67 2.02
C ALA A 222 -13.09 14.43 2.44
N ALA A 223 -14.36 14.35 2.03
CA ALA A 223 -15.23 13.21 2.30
C ALA A 223 -15.16 12.10 1.25
N TYR A 224 -14.46 12.32 0.13
CA TYR A 224 -14.43 11.34 -0.96
C TYR A 224 -13.52 10.16 -0.64
N LEU A 225 -14.05 8.96 -0.89
CA LEU A 225 -13.38 7.68 -0.68
C LEU A 225 -13.34 6.92 -2.01
N LEU A 226 -12.19 6.31 -2.26
CA LEU A 226 -11.98 5.50 -3.45
C LEU A 226 -12.87 4.25 -3.42
N SER A 227 -13.36 3.87 -4.59
CA SER A 227 -14.12 2.64 -4.78
C SER A 227 -13.24 1.42 -4.47
N PRO A 228 -13.78 0.39 -3.77
CA PRO A 228 -12.99 -0.73 -3.27
C PRO A 228 -12.71 -1.80 -4.35
N TYR A 229 -12.19 -1.38 -5.50
CA TYR A 229 -12.00 -2.22 -6.68
C TYR A 229 -10.53 -2.32 -7.07
N SER A 230 -10.12 -3.51 -7.50
CA SER A 230 -8.74 -3.85 -7.90
C SER A 230 -8.60 -4.14 -9.40
N GLN A 231 -9.70 -4.08 -10.13
CA GLN A 231 -9.70 -4.36 -11.56
C GLN A 231 -9.08 -3.19 -12.34
N VAL A 232 -8.74 -3.46 -13.62
CA VAL A 232 -8.29 -2.43 -14.56
C VAL A 232 -9.27 -2.32 -15.73
N PRO A 233 -9.80 -1.13 -16.06
CA PRO A 233 -9.67 0.15 -15.34
C PRO A 233 -10.08 0.07 -13.88
N ALA A 234 -9.45 0.92 -13.07
CA ALA A 234 -9.73 1.07 -11.65
C ALA A 234 -11.20 1.44 -11.41
N GLY A 235 -11.67 1.29 -10.16
CA GLY A 235 -13.06 1.61 -9.82
C GLY A 235 -13.44 3.06 -10.08
N ASP A 236 -12.46 3.95 -9.89
CA ASP A 236 -12.58 5.37 -10.13
C ASP A 236 -11.45 5.89 -11.04
N CYS A 237 -11.78 6.91 -11.83
CA CYS A 237 -10.83 7.79 -12.49
C CYS A 237 -11.07 9.23 -12.02
N ILE A 238 -10.08 9.82 -11.36
CA ILE A 238 -10.18 11.13 -10.72
C ILE A 238 -9.43 12.16 -11.56
N ILE A 239 -10.14 13.19 -12.00
CA ILE A 239 -9.55 14.32 -12.72
C ILE A 239 -9.57 15.53 -11.80
N VAL A 240 -8.39 16.04 -11.44
CA VAL A 240 -8.26 17.34 -10.75
C VAL A 240 -7.75 18.35 -11.76
N GLU A 241 -8.50 19.43 -11.97
CA GLU A 241 -8.14 20.41 -12.98
C GLU A 241 -8.34 21.87 -12.52
N LEU A 242 -7.37 22.72 -12.86
CA LEU A 242 -7.48 24.16 -12.78
C LEU A 242 -7.87 24.71 -14.15
N SER A 243 -9.13 25.11 -14.32
CA SER A 243 -9.70 25.49 -15.62
C SER A 243 -10.86 26.49 -15.48
N GLU A 244 -11.47 26.90 -16.60
CA GLU A 244 -12.73 27.64 -16.56
C GLU A 244 -13.83 26.80 -15.88
N GLU A 245 -14.73 27.45 -15.13
CA GLU A 245 -15.81 26.72 -14.45
C GLU A 245 -16.69 25.95 -15.42
N LYS A 246 -16.83 24.65 -15.19
CA LYS A 246 -17.65 23.75 -16.02
C LYS A 246 -18.32 22.66 -15.21
N ALA A 247 -19.34 22.05 -15.79
CA ALA A 247 -20.14 21.00 -15.17
C ALA A 247 -19.57 19.59 -15.38
N LYS A 248 -18.74 19.42 -16.41
CA LYS A 248 -18.13 18.15 -16.84
C LYS A 248 -16.71 18.41 -17.33
N THR A 249 -15.85 17.40 -17.28
CA THR A 249 -14.53 17.43 -17.93
C THR A 249 -14.51 16.53 -19.17
N GLU A 250 -13.68 16.92 -20.14
CA GLU A 250 -13.30 16.18 -21.33
C GLU A 250 -12.06 15.31 -21.12
N HIS A 251 -11.33 15.51 -20.02
CA HIS A 251 -10.18 14.69 -19.65
C HIS A 251 -10.62 13.33 -19.10
N MET A 252 -9.82 12.30 -19.33
CA MET A 252 -10.13 10.93 -18.92
C MET A 252 -8.82 10.15 -18.77
N CYS A 253 -8.72 9.39 -17.68
CA CYS A 253 -7.58 8.53 -17.40
C CYS A 253 -7.37 7.50 -18.52
N GLU A 254 -6.11 7.14 -18.74
CA GLU A 254 -5.72 6.31 -19.88
C GLU A 254 -6.39 4.94 -19.91
N SER A 255 -6.50 4.29 -18.75
CA SER A 255 -7.14 2.99 -18.58
C SER A 255 -8.61 2.99 -19.01
N TYR A 256 -9.36 4.04 -18.66
CA TYR A 256 -10.76 4.24 -19.03
C TYR A 256 -10.87 4.45 -20.54
N ARG A 257 -10.02 5.28 -21.12
CA ARG A 257 -9.95 5.52 -22.57
C ARG A 257 -9.68 4.22 -23.34
N ILE A 258 -8.74 3.41 -22.86
CA ILE A 258 -8.44 2.09 -23.45
C ILE A 258 -9.65 1.15 -23.33
N ALA A 259 -10.32 1.09 -22.18
CA ALA A 259 -11.48 0.23 -21.98
C ALA A 259 -12.67 0.63 -22.87
N MET A 260 -12.92 1.93 -23.03
CA MET A 260 -13.93 2.44 -23.96
C MET A 260 -13.60 2.05 -25.41
N ASN A 261 -12.35 2.22 -25.84
CA ASN A 261 -11.91 1.87 -27.20
C ASN A 261 -12.05 0.37 -27.49
N LYS A 262 -11.93 -0.48 -26.46
CA LYS A 262 -12.18 -1.94 -26.56
C LYS A 262 -13.66 -2.30 -26.52
N GLY A 263 -14.55 -1.36 -26.22
CA GLY A 263 -15.98 -1.61 -25.98
C GLY A 263 -16.28 -2.28 -24.64
N GLU A 264 -15.30 -2.30 -23.72
CA GLU A 264 -15.43 -2.89 -22.37
C GLU A 264 -16.11 -1.95 -21.37
N LEU A 265 -16.10 -0.64 -21.66
CA LEU A 265 -16.66 0.41 -20.82
C LEU A 265 -17.54 1.35 -21.65
N GLN A 266 -18.72 1.68 -21.14
CA GLN A 266 -19.71 2.53 -21.80
C GLN A 266 -20.28 3.57 -20.84
N TRP A 267 -20.86 4.63 -21.39
CA TRP A 267 -21.62 5.59 -20.59
C TRP A 267 -22.93 4.99 -20.12
N GLN A 268 -23.32 5.27 -18.88
CA GLN A 268 -24.65 4.97 -18.34
C GLN A 268 -25.71 5.94 -18.87
#